data_AF-A0A024URK0-F1
#
_entry.id   AF-A0A024URK0-F1
#
_cell.length_a   1.000
_cell.length_b   1.000
_cell.length_c   1.000
_cell.angle_alpha   90.00
_cell.angle_beta   90.00
_cell.angle_gamma   90.00
#
_symmetry.space_group_name_H-M   'P 1'
#
loop_
_entity.id
_entity.type
_entity.pdbx_description
1 polymer ?
#
loop_
_entity_poly.entity_id
_entity_poly.type
_entity_poly.pdbx_seq_one_letter_code
_entity_poly.pdbx_strand_id
1 'polypeptide(L)'
;MLHRVAPRVMQGYLTMRLPHLSNHFKTRLPWNNQWKRHMRSMTAADLLNVAGHARSQKASVVNEDDTLSKAVETMAAHHNSSTLVVVDDEDRVVGLLTQHRIISHISQHHASWHSNLVKNAALPSREIVHVTPEDSLQDCRAVMALTGRGELPVLSGDSLLGIISLTDIAALLVKNESQKNGEAHSAKSDYVHLILPRKGLPKNTSLAPSVAMDGQEVPKFVLHSYAMSIPHPQKVDTGGEDAYFLGTAGEQTSTGGVDVLCFGVSDGVGSWFEQGISAGMYSKELMKAAQAAATLSLTKHPHVNPSEVLHAAWQSVSQKAIVGSATACVVALDPVHGELYAVNLGDSGFLIIRDKKSDLKTAEKRGTLDGSLMRKMKNRDTDLTPAGRRKGAHVSYRSPQQLHYFNCPFQLGYYVPGPDIPDGSGPLFETPREAVNLRVPVEDGDLIILATDGLFDNVVWRSPSRNVPS
;
A
#
# COMPACT_ATOMS: atom_id res chain seq x y z
N MET A 1 0.51 -23.21 9.09
CA MET A 1 -0.81 -22.90 9.67
C MET A 1 -0.69 -21.60 10.44
N LEU A 2 -1.61 -20.66 10.23
CA LEU A 2 -1.57 -19.35 10.88
C LEU A 2 -2.28 -19.40 12.22
N HIS A 3 -1.64 -18.84 13.26
CA HIS A 3 -2.21 -18.72 14.59
C HIS A 3 -2.10 -17.30 15.12
N ARG A 4 -3.12 -16.86 15.87
CA ARG A 4 -3.07 -15.63 16.65
C ARG A 4 -2.13 -15.81 17.84
N VAL A 5 -1.24 -14.86 18.07
CA VAL A 5 -0.34 -14.83 19.22
C VAL A 5 -1.21 -14.72 20.50
N ALA A 6 -1.06 -15.67 21.42
CA ALA A 6 -1.74 -15.61 22.72
C ALA A 6 -1.18 -14.44 23.55
N PRO A 7 -2.00 -13.71 24.32
CA PRO A 7 -1.51 -12.68 25.23
C PRO A 7 -0.75 -13.34 26.39
N ARG A 8 0.53 -13.65 26.19
CA ARG A 8 1.48 -13.97 27.25
C ARG A 8 2.49 -12.84 27.37
N VAL A 9 2.63 -12.38 28.60
CA VAL A 9 3.56 -11.37 29.09
C VAL A 9 4.96 -11.60 28.50
N MET A 10 5.37 -10.76 27.54
CA MET A 10 6.78 -10.61 27.15
C MET A 10 7.34 -9.36 27.84
N GLN A 11 7.80 -9.57 29.07
CA GLN A 11 8.81 -8.74 29.70
C GLN A 11 10.17 -9.23 29.19
N GLY A 12 10.92 -8.37 28.49
CA GLY A 12 12.36 -8.56 28.28
C GLY A 12 12.85 -8.29 26.86
N TYR A 13 13.72 -7.27 26.77
CA TYR A 13 14.62 -6.92 25.65
C TYR A 13 13.92 -6.27 24.44
N LEU A 14 14.24 -5.04 24.00
CA LEU A 14 15.57 -4.53 23.67
C LEU A 14 15.61 -2.99 23.81
N THR A 15 16.29 -2.46 24.83
CA THR A 15 16.71 -1.05 24.86
C THR A 15 18.07 -0.93 24.17
N MET A 16 18.12 -0.41 22.94
CA MET A 16 19.35 0.14 22.38
C MET A 16 19.14 1.63 22.10
N ARG A 17 19.94 2.46 22.79
CA ARG A 17 20.08 3.89 22.54
C ARG A 17 20.76 4.09 21.18
N LEU A 18 20.14 4.87 20.31
CA LEU A 18 20.76 5.36 19.07
C LEU A 18 21.79 6.47 19.39
N PRO A 19 22.98 6.48 18.77
CA PRO A 19 23.87 7.64 18.80
C PRO A 19 23.40 8.73 17.83
N HIS A 20 23.61 9.99 18.23
CA HIS A 20 23.46 11.18 17.39
C HIS A 20 24.21 11.04 16.05
N LEU A 21 23.49 11.24 14.94
CA LEU A 21 24.10 11.43 13.62
C LEU A 21 23.91 12.89 13.18
N SER A 22 25.05 13.51 12.90
CA SER A 22 25.25 14.90 12.51
C SER A 22 24.76 15.21 11.09
N ASN A 23 24.16 16.39 10.94
CA ASN A 23 23.74 17.00 9.69
C ASN A 23 24.89 17.13 8.66
N HIS A 24 24.71 16.52 7.49
CA HIS A 24 25.37 16.96 6.27
C HIS A 24 24.33 17.16 5.15
N PHE A 25 23.73 18.35 5.15
CA PHE A 25 23.10 18.93 3.98
C PHE A 25 24.16 19.19 2.92
N LYS A 26 23.97 18.66 1.69
CA LYS A 26 24.62 19.20 0.51
C LYS A 26 23.60 19.72 -0.50
N THR A 27 23.79 21.01 -0.78
CA THR A 27 23.52 21.75 -2.03
C THR A 27 22.06 21.91 -2.46
N ARG A 28 21.46 23.02 -2.00
CA ARG A 28 20.31 23.68 -2.65
C ARG A 28 20.77 24.33 -3.97
N LEU A 29 20.09 24.00 -5.06
CA LEU A 29 20.11 24.78 -6.30
C LEU A 29 19.63 26.23 -6.03
N PRO A 30 20.17 27.24 -6.72
CA PRO A 30 19.83 28.64 -6.48
C PRO A 30 18.40 28.94 -6.94
N TRP A 31 17.49 29.11 -5.97
CA TRP A 31 16.14 29.59 -6.25
C TRP A 31 16.19 31.03 -6.80
N ASN A 32 15.51 31.21 -7.92
CA ASN A 32 15.60 32.34 -8.84
C ASN A 32 15.09 33.68 -8.22
N ASN A 33 15.95 34.71 -8.17
CA ASN A 33 15.72 35.98 -7.45
C ASN A 33 14.58 36.85 -8.02
N GLN A 34 14.12 36.60 -9.25
CA GLN A 34 13.01 37.33 -9.86
C GLN A 34 11.65 37.02 -9.19
N TRP A 35 11.45 35.79 -8.72
CA TRP A 35 10.18 35.33 -8.15
C TRP A 35 9.85 35.98 -6.82
N LYS A 36 10.88 36.12 -5.96
CA LYS A 36 10.75 36.85 -4.69
C LYS A 36 10.37 38.31 -4.89
N ARG A 37 10.82 38.94 -5.99
CA ARG A 37 10.48 40.34 -6.30
C ARG A 37 9.04 40.48 -6.79
N HIS A 38 8.50 39.47 -7.49
CA HIS A 38 7.16 39.50 -8.04
C HIS A 38 6.05 39.14 -7.04
N MET A 39 6.27 38.17 -6.14
CA MET A 39 5.31 37.91 -5.06
C MET A 39 5.18 39.09 -4.08
N ARG A 40 6.20 39.96 -4.01
CA ARG A 40 6.17 41.22 -3.25
C ARG A 40 5.35 42.32 -3.92
N SER A 41 5.06 42.22 -5.22
CA SER A 41 4.30 43.22 -5.96
C SER A 41 2.80 42.92 -6.05
N MET A 42 2.35 41.73 -5.61
CA MET A 42 0.94 41.34 -5.63
C MET A 42 0.38 41.31 -4.22
N THR A 43 -0.88 41.69 -4.07
CA THR A 43 -1.55 41.82 -2.77
C THR A 43 -2.72 40.84 -2.59
N ALA A 44 -3.23 40.74 -1.36
CA ALA A 44 -4.45 40.00 -1.07
C ALA A 44 -5.66 40.52 -1.88
N ALA A 45 -5.74 41.84 -2.13
CA ALA A 45 -6.76 42.43 -2.99
C ALA A 45 -6.72 41.89 -4.44
N ASP A 46 -5.52 41.82 -5.04
CA ASP A 46 -5.34 41.26 -6.38
C ASP A 46 -5.87 39.83 -6.45
N LEU A 47 -5.60 39.05 -5.41
CA LEU A 47 -6.00 37.67 -5.32
C LEU A 47 -7.50 37.52 -5.07
N LEU A 48 -8.13 38.37 -4.26
CA LEU A 48 -9.59 38.43 -4.13
C LEU A 48 -10.27 38.77 -5.46
N ASN A 49 -9.72 39.71 -6.24
CA ASN A 49 -10.26 40.07 -7.55
C ASN A 49 -10.16 38.92 -8.54
N VAL A 50 -8.99 38.26 -8.63
CA VAL A 50 -8.78 37.11 -9.54
C VAL A 50 -9.58 35.88 -9.10
N ALA A 51 -9.65 35.64 -7.79
CA ALA A 51 -10.45 34.56 -7.21
C ALA A 51 -11.95 34.84 -7.37
N GLY A 52 -12.42 36.08 -7.24
CA GLY A 52 -13.82 36.48 -7.43
C GLY A 52 -14.33 36.28 -8.85
N HIS A 53 -13.45 36.33 -9.87
CA HIS A 53 -13.80 35.99 -11.25
C HIS A 53 -13.77 34.47 -11.53
N ALA A 54 -13.01 33.69 -10.76
CA ALA A 54 -12.88 32.22 -10.91
C ALA A 54 -13.82 31.43 -9.98
N ARG A 55 -14.24 32.04 -8.86
CA ARG A 55 -15.18 31.52 -7.87
C ARG A 55 -16.31 32.54 -7.69
N SER A 56 -17.49 32.19 -8.15
CA SER A 56 -18.73 32.83 -7.71
C SER A 56 -19.02 32.41 -6.27
N GLN A 57 -18.33 32.93 -5.25
CA GLN A 57 -18.69 32.59 -3.88
C GLN A 57 -18.53 33.77 -2.93
N LYS A 58 -19.67 34.31 -2.49
CA LYS A 58 -19.84 34.83 -1.13
C LYS A 58 -19.26 33.80 -0.15
N ALA A 59 -18.59 34.25 0.90
CA ALA A 59 -18.11 33.36 1.95
C ALA A 59 -19.24 32.41 2.40
N SER A 60 -18.91 31.15 2.65
CA SER A 60 -19.87 30.18 3.14
C SER A 60 -20.12 30.45 4.62
N VAL A 61 -21.35 30.84 4.95
CA VAL A 61 -21.72 31.34 6.29
C VAL A 61 -22.63 30.34 7.00
N VAL A 62 -22.47 30.21 8.31
CA VAL A 62 -23.38 29.50 9.21
C VAL A 62 -23.66 30.34 10.45
N ASN A 63 -24.83 30.17 11.06
CA ASN A 63 -25.16 30.85 12.30
C ASN A 63 -24.52 30.12 13.51
N GLU A 64 -24.16 30.85 14.56
CA GLU A 64 -23.48 30.31 15.73
C GLU A 64 -24.32 29.30 16.54
N ASP A 65 -25.65 29.42 16.44
CA ASP A 65 -26.65 28.54 17.06
C ASP A 65 -27.13 27.43 16.11
N ASP A 66 -26.56 27.32 14.91
CA ASP A 66 -26.76 26.14 14.07
C ASP A 66 -26.11 24.90 14.70
N THR A 67 -26.63 23.72 14.34
CA THR A 67 -26.02 22.44 14.72
C THR A 67 -24.76 22.17 13.89
N LEU A 68 -23.80 21.44 14.47
CA LEU A 68 -22.62 21.00 13.73
C LEU A 68 -22.95 20.07 12.57
N SER A 69 -24.05 19.31 12.63
CA SER A 69 -24.52 18.53 11.47
C SER A 69 -24.81 19.43 10.27
N LYS A 70 -25.59 20.52 10.49
CA LYS A 70 -25.88 21.51 9.46
C LYS A 70 -24.60 22.17 8.94
N ALA A 71 -23.66 22.51 9.82
CA ALA A 71 -22.40 23.09 9.40
C ALA A 71 -21.55 22.13 8.54
N VAL A 72 -21.52 20.83 8.87
CA VAL A 72 -20.86 19.81 8.04
C VAL A 72 -21.51 19.70 6.66
N GLU A 73 -22.84 19.71 6.59
CA GLU A 73 -23.58 19.70 5.33
C GLU A 73 -23.27 20.94 4.48
N THR A 74 -23.28 22.13 5.09
CA THR A 74 -22.89 23.38 4.42
C THR A 74 -21.45 23.30 3.90
N MET A 75 -20.50 22.83 4.73
CA MET A 75 -19.11 22.70 4.31
C MET A 75 -18.94 21.69 3.17
N ALA A 76 -19.64 20.55 3.22
CA ALA A 76 -19.58 19.51 2.19
C ALA A 76 -20.17 19.95 0.84
N ALA A 77 -21.20 20.81 0.86
CA ALA A 77 -21.81 21.37 -0.35
C ALA A 77 -20.88 22.37 -1.08
N HIS A 78 -19.89 22.93 -0.38
CA HIS A 78 -18.95 23.89 -0.95
C HIS A 78 -17.60 23.22 -1.24
N HIS A 79 -17.36 22.87 -2.52
CA HIS A 79 -16.13 22.17 -2.93
C HIS A 79 -14.83 22.98 -2.80
N ASN A 80 -14.90 24.28 -2.55
CA ASN A 80 -13.78 25.21 -2.72
C ASN A 80 -13.33 25.93 -1.44
N SER A 81 -13.93 25.65 -0.28
CA SER A 81 -13.47 26.18 1.00
C SER A 81 -13.60 25.14 2.11
N SER A 82 -12.57 25.07 2.94
CA SER A 82 -12.52 24.23 4.13
C SER A 82 -12.87 25.00 5.42
N THR A 83 -13.38 26.22 5.27
CA THR A 83 -13.72 27.15 6.36
C THR A 83 -15.12 27.74 6.15
N LEU A 84 -15.89 27.79 7.22
CA LEU A 84 -17.15 28.52 7.29
C LEU A 84 -16.99 29.74 8.17
N VAL A 85 -17.58 30.86 7.74
CA VAL A 85 -17.71 32.06 8.56
C VAL A 85 -18.88 31.87 9.51
N VAL A 86 -18.66 32.08 10.80
CA VAL A 86 -19.69 31.95 11.82
C VAL A 86 -20.21 33.34 12.15
N VAL A 87 -21.52 33.52 12.02
CA VAL A 87 -22.21 34.77 12.32
C VAL A 87 -23.22 34.61 13.47
N ASP A 88 -23.52 35.69 14.17
CA ASP A 88 -24.65 35.77 15.09
C ASP A 88 -25.96 36.10 14.36
N ASP A 89 -27.04 36.28 15.12
CA ASP A 89 -28.37 36.65 14.60
C ASP A 89 -28.42 38.07 13.99
N GLU A 90 -27.39 38.89 14.20
CA GLU A 90 -27.23 40.22 13.62
C GLU A 90 -26.31 40.21 12.39
N ASP A 91 -25.98 39.03 11.85
CA ASP A 91 -25.03 38.81 10.74
C ASP A 91 -23.59 39.30 11.04
N ARG A 92 -23.22 39.48 12.31
CA ARG A 92 -21.85 39.87 12.70
C ARG A 92 -20.96 38.65 12.77
N VAL A 93 -19.73 38.77 12.28
CA VAL A 93 -18.75 37.68 12.31
C VAL A 93 -18.26 37.44 13.74
N VAL A 94 -18.69 36.31 14.33
CA VAL A 94 -18.33 35.91 15.71
C VAL A 94 -17.25 34.82 15.75
N GLY A 95 -16.99 34.15 14.62
CA GLY A 95 -15.97 33.11 14.57
C GLY A 95 -15.71 32.53 13.19
N LEU A 96 -14.83 31.52 13.16
CA LEU A 96 -14.56 30.69 11.99
C LEU A 96 -14.64 29.20 12.36
N LEU A 97 -15.27 28.40 11.51
CA LEU A 97 -15.32 26.95 11.69
C LEU A 97 -14.55 26.26 10.57
N THR A 98 -13.44 25.58 10.91
CA THR A 98 -12.61 24.86 9.94
C THR A 98 -12.85 23.35 10.01
N GLN A 99 -12.49 22.63 8.94
CA GLN A 99 -12.55 21.17 8.92
C GLN A 99 -11.78 20.53 10.09
N HIS A 100 -10.61 21.07 10.45
CA HIS A 100 -9.83 20.57 11.59
C HIS A 100 -10.55 20.74 12.93
N ARG A 101 -11.26 21.86 13.12
CA ARG A 101 -12.07 22.10 14.33
C ARG A 101 -13.23 21.11 14.43
N ILE A 102 -13.92 20.88 13.32
CA ILE A 102 -15.00 19.87 13.24
C ILE A 102 -14.46 18.48 13.60
N ILE A 103 -13.35 18.04 12.97
CA ILE A 103 -12.75 16.72 13.25
C ILE A 103 -12.31 16.60 14.71
N SER A 104 -11.67 17.64 15.25
CA SER A 104 -11.25 17.67 16.66
C SER A 104 -12.44 17.57 17.61
N HIS A 105 -13.54 18.25 17.29
CA HIS A 105 -14.78 18.20 18.07
C HIS A 105 -15.44 16.84 18.01
N ILE A 106 -15.51 16.22 16.82
CA ILE A 106 -16.01 14.86 16.63
C ILE A 106 -15.20 13.86 17.46
N SER A 107 -13.87 14.00 17.47
CA SER A 107 -12.97 13.14 18.25
C SER A 107 -13.22 13.25 19.75
N GLN A 108 -13.50 14.46 20.26
CA GLN A 108 -13.72 14.70 21.69
C GLN A 108 -15.11 14.28 22.18
N HIS A 109 -16.13 14.37 21.32
CA HIS A 109 -17.54 14.20 21.73
C HIS A 109 -18.21 12.93 21.17
N HIS A 110 -17.55 12.18 20.28
CA HIS A 110 -18.03 10.91 19.72
C HIS A 110 -19.52 10.97 19.34
N ALA A 111 -20.40 10.14 19.90
CA ALA A 111 -21.78 10.00 19.44
C ALA A 111 -22.64 11.28 19.50
N SER A 112 -22.30 12.28 20.33
CA SER A 112 -23.12 13.49 20.52
C SER A 112 -22.69 14.71 19.68
N TRP A 113 -21.66 14.58 18.84
CA TRP A 113 -21.10 15.73 18.12
C TRP A 113 -22.12 16.45 17.24
N HIS A 114 -23.05 15.72 16.62
CA HIS A 114 -23.96 16.22 15.59
C HIS A 114 -24.95 17.26 16.12
N SER A 115 -25.36 17.15 17.39
CA SER A 115 -26.30 18.06 18.05
C SER A 115 -25.62 19.23 18.75
N ASN A 116 -24.29 19.25 18.84
CA ASN A 116 -23.57 20.36 19.44
C ASN A 116 -23.67 21.60 18.53
N LEU A 117 -23.71 22.77 19.15
CA LEU A 117 -23.82 24.05 18.45
C LEU A 117 -22.49 24.45 17.82
N VAL A 118 -22.57 25.19 16.70
CA VAL A 118 -21.40 25.71 15.97
C VAL A 118 -20.49 26.52 16.89
N LYS A 119 -21.02 27.40 17.74
CA LYS A 119 -20.22 28.22 18.66
C LYS A 119 -19.32 27.43 19.61
N ASN A 120 -19.68 26.18 19.93
CA ASN A 120 -18.88 25.34 20.81
C ASN A 120 -17.65 24.75 20.11
N ALA A 121 -17.68 24.65 18.78
CA ALA A 121 -16.56 24.15 17.99
C ALA A 121 -15.84 25.24 17.19
N ALA A 122 -16.46 26.39 16.95
CA ALA A 122 -15.88 27.49 16.20
C ALA A 122 -14.64 28.06 16.90
N LEU A 123 -13.71 28.59 16.09
CA LEU A 123 -12.65 29.46 16.56
C LEU A 123 -13.26 30.84 16.85
N PRO A 124 -13.14 31.37 18.08
CA PRO A 124 -13.73 32.64 18.43
C PRO A 124 -13.02 33.80 17.74
N SER A 125 -13.74 34.90 17.49
CA SER A 125 -13.25 36.09 16.77
C SER A 125 -11.89 36.60 17.24
N ARG A 126 -11.65 36.65 18.56
CA ARG A 126 -10.38 37.09 19.18
C ARG A 126 -9.16 36.24 18.84
N GLU A 127 -9.34 35.02 18.33
CA GLU A 127 -8.27 34.08 17.97
C GLU A 127 -8.09 33.96 16.44
N ILE A 128 -8.87 34.73 15.66
CA ILE A 128 -8.79 34.75 14.21
C ILE A 128 -7.54 35.54 13.79
N VAL A 129 -6.61 34.85 13.14
CA VAL A 129 -5.54 35.49 12.38
C VAL A 129 -6.10 35.89 11.02
N HIS A 130 -5.93 37.16 10.64
CA HIS A 130 -6.43 37.74 9.40
C HIS A 130 -5.34 38.56 8.70
N VAL A 131 -5.63 38.99 7.49
CA VAL A 131 -4.78 39.88 6.67
C VAL A 131 -5.61 41.05 6.14
N THR A 132 -4.96 42.11 5.68
CA THR A 132 -5.60 43.23 5.00
C THR A 132 -5.47 43.10 3.48
N PRO A 133 -6.28 43.82 2.67
CA PRO A 133 -6.19 43.78 1.22
C PRO A 133 -4.82 44.23 0.67
N GLU A 134 -4.10 45.05 1.43
CA GLU A 134 -2.79 45.60 1.07
C GLU A 134 -1.62 44.64 1.38
N ASP A 135 -1.85 43.62 2.21
CA ASP A 135 -0.82 42.64 2.56
C ASP A 135 -0.34 41.91 1.31
N SER A 136 0.99 41.74 1.21
CA SER A 136 1.60 41.05 0.07
C SER A 136 1.28 39.55 0.09
N LEU A 137 1.25 38.91 -1.09
CA LEU A 137 1.08 37.45 -1.15
C LEU A 137 2.23 36.68 -0.47
N GLN A 138 3.42 37.29 -0.38
CA GLN A 138 4.52 36.74 0.39
C GLN A 138 4.20 36.71 1.88
N ASP A 139 3.63 37.78 2.42
CA ASP A 139 3.27 37.90 3.83
C ASP A 139 2.09 37.00 4.16
N CYS A 140 1.06 36.96 3.31
CA CYS A 140 -0.06 36.02 3.42
C CYS A 140 0.43 34.57 3.53
N ARG A 141 1.36 34.16 2.65
CA ARG A 141 1.96 32.82 2.69
C ARG A 141 2.79 32.59 3.96
N ALA A 142 3.51 33.60 4.43
CA ALA A 142 4.29 33.51 5.66
C ALA A 142 3.37 33.32 6.88
N VAL A 143 2.29 34.09 6.98
CA VAL A 143 1.28 33.96 8.03
C VAL A 143 0.67 32.55 8.01
N MET A 144 0.25 32.05 6.83
CA MET A 144 -0.26 30.68 6.69
C MET A 144 0.75 29.62 7.16
N ALA A 145 2.02 29.74 6.74
CA ALA A 145 3.06 28.79 7.09
C ALA A 145 3.42 28.80 8.59
N LEU A 146 3.49 29.98 9.20
CA LEU A 146 3.87 30.14 10.62
C LEU A 146 2.73 29.77 11.58
N THR A 147 1.48 29.97 11.16
CA THR A 147 0.30 29.66 11.98
C THR A 147 -0.26 28.26 11.72
N GLY A 148 0.22 27.58 10.67
CA GLY A 148 -0.31 26.29 10.23
C GLY A 148 -1.73 26.38 9.63
N ARG A 149 -2.17 27.56 9.21
CA ARG A 149 -3.51 27.80 8.66
C ARG A 149 -3.47 27.77 7.13
N GLY A 150 -4.36 27.00 6.51
CA GLY A 150 -4.47 26.90 5.05
C GLY A 150 -5.30 28.01 4.38
N GLU A 151 -6.08 28.75 5.17
CA GLU A 151 -6.99 29.81 4.74
C GLU A 151 -6.91 31.00 5.70
N LEU A 152 -7.00 32.21 5.16
CA LEU A 152 -6.97 33.47 5.90
C LEU A 152 -8.14 34.37 5.48
N PRO A 153 -8.92 34.90 6.43
CA PRO A 153 -9.89 35.95 6.14
C PRO A 153 -9.17 37.27 5.82
N VAL A 154 -9.70 37.99 4.84
CA VAL A 154 -9.23 39.32 4.43
C VAL A 154 -10.21 40.36 4.95
N LEU A 155 -9.75 41.21 5.87
CA LEU A 155 -10.57 42.25 6.49
C LEU A 155 -10.11 43.64 6.03
N SER A 156 -11.08 44.50 5.74
CA SER A 156 -10.84 45.93 5.55
C SER A 156 -11.65 46.70 6.59
N GLY A 157 -10.96 47.23 7.60
CA GLY A 157 -11.61 47.73 8.81
C GLY A 157 -12.44 46.64 9.49
N ASP A 158 -13.71 46.92 9.74
CA ASP A 158 -14.65 46.00 10.39
C ASP A 158 -15.37 45.06 9.40
N SER A 159 -15.03 45.13 8.11
CA SER A 159 -15.70 44.36 7.05
C SER A 159 -14.86 43.18 6.57
N LEU A 160 -15.44 41.97 6.61
CA LEU A 160 -14.86 40.78 5.99
C LEU A 160 -15.09 40.81 4.48
N LEU A 161 -14.02 40.97 3.69
CA LEU A 161 -14.10 41.01 2.23
C LEU A 161 -14.15 39.61 1.60
N GLY A 162 -13.54 38.62 2.26
CA GLY A 162 -13.50 37.25 1.76
C GLY A 162 -12.46 36.40 2.48
N ILE A 163 -12.23 35.20 1.95
CA ILE A 163 -11.23 34.25 2.44
C ILE A 163 -10.28 33.90 1.29
N ILE A 164 -8.98 33.88 1.59
CA ILE A 164 -7.92 33.48 0.67
C ILE A 164 -7.24 32.20 1.17
N SER A 165 -6.84 31.32 0.25
CA SER A 165 -6.22 30.02 0.57
C SER A 165 -4.86 29.84 -0.11
N LEU A 166 -4.07 28.87 0.36
CA LEU A 166 -2.83 28.46 -0.33
C LEU A 166 -3.10 28.03 -1.78
N THR A 167 -4.26 27.41 -2.04
CA THR A 167 -4.69 27.00 -3.38
C THR A 167 -4.89 28.20 -4.29
N ASP A 168 -5.37 29.33 -3.76
CA ASP A 168 -5.58 30.55 -4.55
C ASP A 168 -4.28 31.21 -4.93
N ILE A 169 -3.34 31.24 -3.98
CA ILE A 169 -2.00 31.75 -4.22
C ILE A 169 -1.35 30.89 -5.32
N ALA A 170 -1.46 29.57 -5.24
CA ALA A 170 -0.94 28.66 -6.26
C ALA A 170 -1.63 28.86 -7.64
N ALA A 171 -2.96 28.97 -7.68
CA ALA A 171 -3.72 29.14 -8.92
C ALA A 171 -3.39 30.47 -9.63
N LEU A 172 -3.20 31.55 -8.86
CA LEU A 172 -2.83 32.85 -9.39
C LEU A 172 -1.39 32.86 -9.93
N LEU A 173 -0.47 32.16 -9.28
CA LEU A 173 0.90 31.99 -9.78
C LEU A 173 0.92 31.29 -11.15
N VAL A 174 0.18 30.19 -11.29
CA VAL A 174 0.11 29.43 -12.56
C VAL A 174 -0.45 30.31 -13.69
N LYS A 175 -1.54 31.06 -13.45
CA LYS A 175 -2.13 31.95 -14.47
C LYS A 175 -1.15 33.02 -14.96
N ASN A 176 -0.36 33.60 -14.06
CA ASN A 176 0.60 34.65 -14.41
C ASN A 176 1.82 34.13 -15.17
N GLU A 177 2.25 32.90 -14.91
CA GLU A 177 3.33 32.24 -15.67
C GLU A 177 2.94 32.02 -17.13
N SER A 178 1.73 31.51 -17.37
CA SER A 178 1.21 31.29 -18.73
C SER A 178 1.11 32.59 -19.55
N GLN A 179 0.85 33.73 -18.89
CA GLN A 179 0.80 35.03 -19.56
C GLN A 179 2.20 35.59 -19.91
N LYS A 180 3.23 35.31 -19.10
CA LYS A 180 4.59 35.85 -19.30
C LYS A 180 5.44 35.05 -20.28
N ASN A 181 5.27 33.74 -20.33
CA ASN A 181 6.11 32.87 -21.17
C ASN A 181 5.63 32.79 -22.63
N GLY A 182 4.51 33.45 -23.00
CA GLY A 182 3.97 33.42 -24.38
C GLY A 182 3.41 32.06 -24.82
N GLU A 183 3.68 31.00 -24.07
CA GLU A 183 3.08 29.68 -24.22
C GLU A 183 1.72 29.69 -23.53
N ALA A 184 0.67 29.94 -24.31
CA ALA A 184 -0.71 29.71 -23.87
C ALA A 184 -0.93 28.21 -23.67
N HIS A 185 -0.53 27.66 -22.52
CA HIS A 185 -0.93 26.31 -22.15
C HIS A 185 -2.45 26.30 -21.96
N SER A 186 -3.15 25.59 -22.84
CA SER A 186 -4.58 25.34 -22.67
C SER A 186 -4.79 24.53 -21.39
N ALA A 187 -5.89 24.77 -20.66
CA ALA A 187 -6.28 23.94 -19.52
C ALA A 187 -6.28 22.42 -19.84
N LYS A 188 -6.53 22.05 -21.11
CA LYS A 188 -6.40 20.66 -21.57
C LYS A 188 -4.95 20.17 -21.59
N SER A 189 -4.01 21.00 -22.03
CA SER A 189 -2.58 20.71 -22.03
C SER A 189 -2.05 20.54 -20.60
N ASP A 190 -2.39 21.47 -19.70
CA ASP A 190 -2.00 21.39 -18.29
C ASP A 190 -2.55 20.15 -17.60
N TYR A 191 -3.81 19.82 -17.87
CA TYR A 191 -4.40 18.61 -17.33
C TYR A 191 -3.67 17.34 -17.83
N VAL A 192 -3.32 17.28 -19.11
CA VAL A 192 -2.63 16.13 -19.71
C VAL A 192 -1.18 16.00 -19.22
N HIS A 193 -0.44 17.09 -19.12
CA HIS A 193 1.00 17.04 -18.82
C HIS A 193 1.34 17.20 -17.33
N LEU A 194 0.52 17.94 -16.56
CA LEU A 194 0.76 18.18 -15.14
C LEU A 194 -0.07 17.24 -14.26
N ILE A 195 -1.36 17.05 -14.57
CA ILE A 195 -2.28 16.31 -13.70
C ILE A 195 -2.28 14.81 -13.99
N LEU A 196 -2.48 14.38 -15.24
CA LEU A 196 -2.62 12.94 -15.58
C LEU A 196 -1.43 12.07 -15.10
N PRO A 197 -0.15 12.45 -15.24
CA PRO A 197 0.97 11.62 -14.79
C PRO A 197 1.03 11.43 -13.27
N ARG A 198 0.29 12.24 -12.51
CA ARG A 198 0.25 12.25 -11.04
C ARG A 198 -1.08 11.74 -10.49
N LYS A 199 -2.00 11.31 -11.36
CA LYS A 199 -3.34 10.88 -10.97
C LYS A 199 -3.32 9.40 -10.58
N GLY A 200 -3.66 9.14 -9.32
CA GLY A 200 -3.75 7.80 -8.75
C GLY A 200 -2.47 7.37 -8.03
N LEU A 201 -2.62 6.49 -7.05
CA LEU A 201 -1.49 5.85 -6.39
C LEU A 201 -1.07 4.61 -7.19
N PRO A 202 0.24 4.35 -7.40
CA PRO A 202 0.70 3.07 -7.92
C PRO A 202 0.15 1.90 -7.10
N LYS A 203 -0.13 0.77 -7.76
CA LYS A 203 -0.52 -0.47 -7.07
C LYS A 203 0.55 -0.82 -6.03
N ASN A 204 0.12 -1.14 -4.81
CA ASN A 204 0.98 -1.51 -3.68
C ASN A 204 1.85 -0.36 -3.11
N THR A 205 1.44 0.91 -3.26
CA THR A 205 2.09 2.03 -2.55
C THR A 205 1.99 1.83 -1.02
N SER A 206 3.13 1.74 -0.33
CA SER A 206 3.22 1.66 1.13
C SER A 206 3.76 2.95 1.75
N LEU A 207 3.53 3.14 3.06
CA LEU A 207 4.16 4.22 3.81
C LEU A 207 5.67 3.97 3.89
N ALA A 208 6.48 4.99 3.63
CA ALA A 208 7.90 4.92 3.88
C ALA A 208 8.15 4.67 5.38
N PRO A 209 9.16 3.88 5.79
CA PRO A 209 9.45 3.59 7.19
C PRO A 209 9.67 4.84 8.05
N SER A 210 10.13 5.95 7.45
CA SER A 210 10.31 7.25 8.10
C SER A 210 9.00 8.02 8.36
N VAL A 211 7.88 7.58 7.80
CA VAL A 211 6.55 8.20 7.88
C VAL A 211 5.56 7.30 8.63
N ALA A 212 5.91 6.04 8.89
CA ALA A 212 5.13 5.15 9.74
C ALA A 212 5.11 5.69 11.18
N MET A 213 3.91 5.86 11.74
CA MET A 213 3.69 6.41 13.09
C MET A 213 4.25 5.48 14.18
N ASP A 214 4.77 6.08 15.26
CA ASP A 214 5.30 5.48 16.51
C ASP A 214 4.25 4.68 17.32
N GLY A 215 3.61 3.69 16.72
CA GLY A 215 2.92 2.64 17.47
C GLY A 215 3.88 1.47 17.68
N GLN A 216 4.08 1.00 18.93
CA GLN A 216 4.65 -0.34 19.13
C GLN A 216 3.72 -1.36 18.48
N GLU A 217 4.03 -1.73 17.24
CA GLU A 217 3.29 -2.72 16.48
C GLU A 217 3.50 -4.11 17.12
N VAL A 218 2.52 -4.55 17.92
CA VAL A 218 2.58 -5.88 18.55
C VAL A 218 2.22 -6.95 17.51
N PRO A 219 3.07 -7.98 17.31
CA PRO A 219 2.75 -9.11 16.44
C PRO A 219 1.46 -9.80 16.88
N LYS A 220 0.48 -9.90 15.96
CA LYS A 220 -0.80 -10.57 16.19
C LYS A 220 -0.83 -11.99 15.65
N PHE A 221 0.00 -12.31 14.65
CA PHE A 221 -0.01 -13.59 13.98
C PHE A 221 1.37 -14.23 13.90
N VAL A 222 1.40 -15.56 13.92
CA VAL A 222 2.58 -16.39 13.69
C VAL A 222 2.22 -17.52 12.73
N LEU A 223 3.19 -17.93 11.90
CA LEU A 223 3.04 -19.04 10.99
C LEU A 223 3.86 -20.24 11.46
N HIS A 224 3.18 -21.29 11.91
CA HIS A 224 3.81 -22.59 12.14
C HIS A 224 3.96 -23.31 10.80
N SER A 225 5.20 -23.46 10.35
CA SER A 225 5.52 -23.93 9.01
C SER A 225 6.18 -25.29 9.01
N TYR A 226 5.88 -26.06 7.96
CA TYR A 226 6.51 -27.32 7.61
C TYR A 226 6.83 -27.27 6.12
N ALA A 227 7.96 -27.85 5.73
CA ALA A 227 8.34 -27.94 4.33
C ALA A 227 8.90 -29.34 4.04
N MET A 228 8.67 -29.81 2.82
CA MET A 228 9.10 -31.12 2.36
C MET A 228 9.28 -31.06 0.84
N SER A 229 10.35 -31.66 0.33
CA SER A 229 10.57 -31.90 -1.09
C SER A 229 10.55 -33.40 -1.33
N ILE A 230 9.66 -33.87 -2.21
CA ILE A 230 9.52 -35.28 -2.58
C ILE A 230 9.85 -35.38 -4.08
N PRO A 231 11.10 -35.75 -4.45
CA PRO A 231 11.46 -35.90 -5.85
C PRO A 231 10.77 -37.12 -6.48
N HIS A 232 10.51 -37.05 -7.78
CA HIS A 232 10.06 -38.22 -8.55
C HIS A 232 11.06 -39.39 -8.40
N PRO A 233 10.63 -40.67 -8.34
CA PRO A 233 11.53 -41.81 -8.13
C PRO A 233 12.73 -41.86 -9.08
N GLN A 234 12.56 -41.42 -10.33
CA GLN A 234 13.63 -41.38 -11.33
C GLN A 234 14.64 -40.23 -11.14
N LYS A 235 14.34 -39.27 -10.25
CA LYS A 235 15.14 -38.07 -9.97
C LYS A 235 15.62 -38.00 -8.51
N VAL A 236 15.49 -39.11 -7.77
CA VAL A 236 15.94 -39.19 -6.36
C VAL A 236 17.46 -39.01 -6.28
N ASP A 237 18.20 -39.63 -7.18
CA ASP A 237 19.67 -39.59 -7.19
C ASP A 237 20.23 -38.18 -7.49
N THR A 238 19.46 -37.34 -8.19
CA THR A 238 19.80 -35.93 -8.47
C THR A 238 19.22 -34.96 -7.42
N GLY A 239 18.45 -35.48 -6.46
CA GLY A 239 17.79 -34.71 -5.40
C GLY A 239 16.68 -33.79 -5.91
N GLY A 240 16.06 -34.07 -7.06
CA GLY A 240 14.98 -33.29 -7.64
C GLY A 240 15.38 -31.91 -8.20
N GLU A 241 14.41 -31.28 -8.85
CA GLU A 241 14.54 -29.97 -9.54
C GLU A 241 14.01 -28.83 -8.68
N ASP A 242 13.06 -29.14 -7.79
CA ASP A 242 12.42 -28.22 -6.88
C ASP A 242 13.32 -27.84 -5.69
N ALA A 243 13.18 -26.61 -5.24
CA ALA A 243 13.83 -26.10 -4.05
C ALA A 243 12.87 -25.27 -3.20
N TYR A 244 13.16 -25.16 -1.91
CA TYR A 244 12.42 -24.29 -0.98
C TYR A 244 13.35 -23.66 0.05
N PHE A 245 12.87 -22.63 0.73
CA PHE A 245 13.49 -22.13 1.96
C PHE A 245 12.46 -21.72 3.01
N LEU A 246 12.88 -21.74 4.27
CA LEU A 246 12.14 -21.19 5.41
C LEU A 246 13.01 -20.14 6.11
N GLY A 247 12.51 -18.91 6.21
CA GLY A 247 13.08 -17.78 6.94
C GLY A 247 12.46 -17.67 8.33
N THR A 248 13.22 -18.07 9.34
CA THR A 248 12.76 -18.27 10.71
C THR A 248 13.01 -17.03 11.56
N ALA A 249 12.12 -16.73 12.50
CA ALA A 249 12.37 -15.74 13.55
C ALA A 249 12.93 -16.45 14.80
N GLY A 250 14.23 -16.30 15.09
CA GLY A 250 14.90 -16.88 16.26
C GLY A 250 15.62 -18.22 16.05
N GLU A 251 16.23 -18.76 17.12
CA GLU A 251 16.97 -20.03 17.12
C GLU A 251 16.05 -21.26 17.01
N GLN A 252 16.49 -22.26 16.26
CA GLN A 252 15.77 -23.53 16.10
C GLN A 252 15.70 -24.28 17.45
N THR A 253 14.49 -24.59 17.91
CA THR A 253 14.30 -25.55 19.01
C THR A 253 14.00 -26.93 18.43
N SER A 254 14.62 -27.95 19.00
CA SER A 254 14.92 -29.23 18.36
C SER A 254 13.77 -30.23 18.20
N THR A 255 12.50 -29.88 18.47
CA THR A 255 11.38 -30.86 18.38
C THR A 255 9.99 -30.28 18.05
N GLY A 256 9.88 -29.19 17.26
CA GLY A 256 8.58 -28.62 16.89
C GLY A 256 8.64 -27.69 15.67
N GLY A 257 7.51 -27.47 14.98
CA GLY A 257 7.42 -26.59 13.81
C GLY A 257 7.97 -25.18 14.08
N VAL A 258 8.48 -24.52 13.04
CA VAL A 258 9.22 -23.24 13.20
C VAL A 258 8.32 -22.05 12.91
N ASP A 259 8.53 -20.96 13.66
CA ASP A 259 7.91 -19.66 13.42
C ASP A 259 8.59 -18.99 12.22
N VAL A 260 7.88 -18.94 11.10
CA VAL A 260 8.41 -18.48 9.81
C VAL A 260 7.74 -17.18 9.40
N LEU A 261 8.53 -16.16 9.09
CA LEU A 261 8.04 -14.87 8.60
C LEU A 261 8.22 -14.70 7.09
N CYS A 262 9.10 -15.46 6.46
CA CYS A 262 9.32 -15.44 5.01
C CYS A 262 9.69 -16.83 4.50
N PHE A 263 9.14 -17.29 3.39
CA PHE A 263 9.38 -18.61 2.83
C PHE A 263 9.16 -18.61 1.33
N GLY A 264 9.79 -19.53 0.61
CA GLY A 264 9.72 -19.56 -0.84
C GLY A 264 9.87 -20.96 -1.42
N VAL A 265 9.37 -21.13 -2.64
CA VAL A 265 9.55 -22.32 -3.48
C VAL A 265 10.02 -21.89 -4.86
N SER A 266 10.72 -22.80 -5.52
CA SER A 266 11.22 -22.62 -6.89
C SER A 266 11.23 -23.96 -7.59
N ASP A 267 10.73 -23.99 -8.82
CA ASP A 267 10.80 -25.16 -9.68
C ASP A 267 11.85 -24.96 -10.78
N GLY A 268 12.78 -25.92 -10.87
CA GLY A 268 13.87 -25.91 -11.82
C GLY A 268 13.49 -26.56 -13.14
N VAL A 269 13.92 -25.96 -14.26
CA VAL A 269 13.38 -26.33 -15.57
C VAL A 269 14.08 -27.58 -16.12
N GLY A 270 13.30 -28.66 -16.33
CA GLY A 270 13.84 -29.97 -16.73
C GLY A 270 14.57 -30.02 -18.07
N SER A 271 14.27 -29.13 -19.02
CA SER A 271 14.86 -29.16 -20.37
C SER A 271 16.38 -28.92 -20.40
N TRP A 272 16.95 -28.34 -19.32
CA TRP A 272 18.39 -28.18 -19.17
C TRP A 272 19.17 -29.51 -19.18
N PHE A 273 18.51 -30.63 -18.88
CA PHE A 273 19.13 -31.95 -18.91
C PHE A 273 19.66 -32.34 -20.29
N GLU A 274 19.02 -31.88 -21.39
CA GLU A 274 19.48 -32.14 -22.76
C GLU A 274 20.86 -31.52 -23.05
N GLN A 275 21.23 -30.47 -22.31
CA GLN A 275 22.53 -29.82 -22.39
C GLN A 275 23.51 -30.31 -21.31
N GLY A 276 23.16 -31.39 -20.58
CA GLY A 276 23.96 -31.90 -19.46
C GLY A 276 23.97 -31.00 -18.22
N ILE A 277 23.06 -30.02 -18.15
CA ILE A 277 22.95 -29.08 -17.03
C ILE A 277 21.88 -29.59 -16.05
N SER A 278 22.19 -29.53 -14.76
CA SER A 278 21.22 -29.94 -13.73
C SER A 278 20.10 -28.91 -13.60
N ALA A 279 18.88 -29.33 -13.89
CA ALA A 279 17.66 -28.53 -13.74
C ALA A 279 17.45 -27.99 -12.32
N GLY A 280 17.96 -28.68 -11.29
CA GLY A 280 17.84 -28.23 -9.90
C GLY A 280 18.94 -27.29 -9.40
N MET A 281 20.00 -27.03 -10.17
CA MET A 281 21.13 -26.22 -9.67
C MET A 281 20.72 -24.75 -9.47
N TYR A 282 20.01 -24.20 -10.45
CA TYR A 282 19.56 -22.80 -10.41
C TYR A 282 18.53 -22.56 -9.31
N SER A 283 17.48 -23.39 -9.22
CA SER A 283 16.42 -23.28 -8.20
C SER A 283 16.97 -23.41 -6.78
N LYS A 284 17.89 -24.37 -6.53
CA LYS A 284 18.53 -24.57 -5.21
C LYS A 284 19.38 -23.38 -4.80
N GLU A 285 20.20 -22.85 -5.70
CA GLU A 285 21.01 -21.65 -5.41
C GLU A 285 20.13 -20.39 -5.25
N LEU A 286 19.03 -20.28 -6.00
CA LEU A 286 18.06 -19.18 -5.86
C LEU A 286 17.39 -19.19 -4.49
N MET A 287 16.88 -20.34 -4.02
CA MET A 287 16.24 -20.44 -2.70
C MET A 287 17.23 -20.24 -1.56
N LYS A 288 18.47 -20.72 -1.69
CA LYS A 288 19.55 -20.45 -0.74
C LYS A 288 19.89 -18.95 -0.65
N ALA A 289 19.97 -18.27 -1.79
CA ALA A 289 20.21 -16.83 -1.83
C ALA A 289 19.03 -16.03 -1.26
N ALA A 290 17.79 -16.47 -1.54
CA ALA A 290 16.58 -15.87 -0.98
C ALA A 290 16.51 -16.02 0.54
N GLN A 291 16.89 -17.17 1.09
CA GLN A 291 16.98 -17.37 2.54
C GLN A 291 17.97 -16.40 3.19
N ALA A 292 19.14 -16.21 2.59
CA ALA A 292 20.16 -15.27 3.09
C ALA A 292 19.64 -13.82 3.03
N ALA A 293 18.98 -13.43 1.94
CA ALA A 293 18.39 -12.09 1.79
C ALA A 293 17.25 -11.84 2.79
N ALA A 294 16.38 -12.83 3.01
CA ALA A 294 15.31 -12.75 4.00
C ALA A 294 15.86 -12.61 5.42
N THR A 295 16.89 -13.39 5.77
CA THR A 295 17.55 -13.31 7.08
C THR A 295 18.16 -11.92 7.31
N LEU A 296 18.85 -11.38 6.30
CA LEU A 296 19.40 -10.02 6.39
C LEU A 296 18.31 -8.96 6.52
N SER A 297 17.19 -9.10 5.80
CA SER A 297 16.05 -8.17 5.88
C SER A 297 15.47 -8.13 7.30
N LEU A 298 15.27 -9.31 7.92
CA LEU A 298 14.75 -9.46 9.29
C LEU A 298 15.63 -8.81 10.36
N THR A 299 16.95 -8.70 10.13
CA THR A 299 17.84 -8.00 11.09
C THR A 299 17.75 -6.48 11.03
N LYS A 300 17.25 -5.93 9.91
CA LYS A 300 17.18 -4.48 9.67
C LYS A 300 15.77 -3.92 9.88
N HIS A 301 14.76 -4.71 9.53
CA HIS A 301 13.36 -4.28 9.54
C HIS A 301 12.46 -5.37 10.13
N PRO A 302 11.38 -4.99 10.84
CA PRO A 302 10.42 -5.94 11.38
C PRO A 302 9.57 -6.63 10.30
N HIS A 303 9.56 -6.08 9.09
CA HIS A 303 8.78 -6.54 7.94
C HIS A 303 9.72 -6.94 6.79
N VAL A 304 9.45 -8.07 6.14
CA VAL A 304 10.22 -8.55 4.99
C VAL A 304 9.47 -8.24 3.70
N ASN A 305 10.12 -7.53 2.79
CA ASN A 305 9.60 -7.31 1.44
C ASN A 305 10.03 -8.47 0.52
N PRO A 306 9.11 -9.35 0.08
CA PRO A 306 9.47 -10.53 -0.71
C PRO A 306 10.03 -10.17 -2.09
N SER A 307 9.64 -9.02 -2.66
CA SER A 307 10.17 -8.54 -3.94
C SER A 307 11.66 -8.18 -3.84
N GLU A 308 12.07 -7.56 -2.74
CA GLU A 308 13.48 -7.26 -2.46
C GLU A 308 14.29 -8.53 -2.23
N VAL A 309 13.70 -9.51 -1.53
CA VAL A 309 14.30 -10.83 -1.32
C VAL A 309 14.55 -11.54 -2.65
N LEU A 310 13.55 -11.59 -3.53
CA LEU A 310 13.69 -12.20 -4.86
C LEU A 310 14.71 -11.46 -5.72
N HIS A 311 14.71 -10.12 -5.69
CA HIS A 311 15.66 -9.32 -6.45
C HIS A 311 17.11 -9.57 -6.00
N ALA A 312 17.35 -9.56 -4.69
CA ALA A 312 18.67 -9.84 -4.13
C ALA A 312 19.13 -11.27 -4.41
N ALA A 313 18.22 -12.25 -4.33
CA ALA A 313 18.51 -13.64 -4.66
C ALA A 313 18.92 -13.81 -6.12
N TRP A 314 18.11 -13.27 -7.05
CA TRP A 314 18.39 -13.30 -8.49
C TRP A 314 19.72 -12.62 -8.83
N GLN A 315 20.03 -11.47 -8.22
CA GLN A 315 21.30 -10.78 -8.44
C GLN A 315 22.48 -11.62 -7.95
N SER A 316 22.36 -12.29 -6.80
CA SER A 316 23.40 -13.17 -6.25
C SER A 316 23.65 -14.39 -7.14
N VAL A 317 22.60 -15.04 -7.63
CA VAL A 317 22.72 -16.19 -8.54
C VAL A 317 23.32 -15.77 -9.90
N SER A 318 22.90 -14.62 -10.42
CA SER A 318 23.43 -14.07 -11.68
C SER A 318 24.92 -13.76 -11.59
N GLN A 319 25.40 -13.23 -10.46
CA GLN A 319 26.83 -12.97 -10.22
C GLN A 319 27.67 -14.25 -10.16
N LYS A 320 27.08 -15.36 -9.69
CA LYS A 320 27.72 -16.68 -9.69
C LYS A 320 27.71 -17.36 -11.07
N ALA A 321 27.03 -16.77 -12.06
CA ALA A 321 26.88 -17.31 -13.40
C ALA A 321 26.36 -18.76 -13.41
N ILE A 322 25.45 -19.10 -12.50
CA ILE A 322 24.85 -20.44 -12.43
C ILE A 322 23.95 -20.63 -13.63
N VAL A 323 24.32 -21.53 -14.54
CA VAL A 323 23.52 -21.80 -15.74
C VAL A 323 22.28 -22.61 -15.38
N GLY A 324 21.13 -22.17 -15.91
CA GLY A 324 19.84 -22.80 -15.69
C GLY A 324 18.72 -21.77 -15.62
N SER A 325 17.50 -22.26 -15.40
CA SER A 325 16.33 -21.41 -15.16
C SER A 325 15.35 -22.06 -14.19
N ALA A 326 14.54 -21.24 -13.55
CA ALA A 326 13.55 -21.68 -12.57
C ALA A 326 12.40 -20.68 -12.41
N THR A 327 11.25 -21.19 -11.97
CA THR A 327 10.15 -20.36 -11.44
C THR A 327 10.45 -19.94 -10.00
N ALA A 328 9.75 -18.95 -9.47
CA ALA A 328 9.96 -18.51 -8.10
C ALA A 328 8.69 -17.92 -7.47
N CYS A 329 8.32 -18.43 -6.29
CA CYS A 329 7.27 -17.84 -5.46
C CYS A 329 7.82 -17.61 -4.05
N VAL A 330 7.83 -16.36 -3.59
CA VAL A 330 8.28 -15.98 -2.24
C VAL A 330 7.16 -15.26 -1.51
N VAL A 331 6.91 -15.67 -0.27
CA VAL A 331 5.82 -15.18 0.58
C VAL A 331 6.38 -14.71 1.92
N ALA A 332 5.94 -13.55 2.39
CA ALA A 332 6.23 -13.02 3.71
C ALA A 332 4.93 -12.67 4.47
N LEU A 333 4.89 -12.99 5.75
CA LEU A 333 3.79 -12.62 6.65
C LEU A 333 4.06 -11.24 7.28
N ASP A 334 3.08 -10.35 7.19
CA ASP A 334 2.93 -9.19 8.07
C ASP A 334 2.22 -9.63 9.35
N PRO A 335 2.95 -9.84 10.46
CA PRO A 335 2.36 -10.37 11.67
C PRO A 335 1.47 -9.34 12.38
N VAL A 336 1.56 -8.06 12.04
CA VAL A 336 0.87 -6.94 12.71
C VAL A 336 -0.50 -6.69 12.07
N HIS A 337 -0.52 -6.63 10.73
CA HIS A 337 -1.71 -6.36 9.94
C HIS A 337 -2.46 -7.63 9.54
N GLY A 338 -1.83 -8.80 9.62
CA GLY A 338 -2.44 -10.07 9.23
C GLY A 338 -2.59 -10.17 7.72
N GLU A 339 -1.51 -9.91 7.00
CA GLU A 339 -1.47 -9.95 5.54
C GLU A 339 -0.27 -10.76 5.06
N LEU A 340 -0.44 -11.44 3.93
CA LEU A 340 0.66 -12.04 3.19
C LEU A 340 1.07 -11.09 2.08
N TYR A 341 2.34 -10.73 2.05
CA TYR A 341 3.00 -10.17 0.88
C TYR A 341 3.62 -11.32 0.10
N ALA A 342 3.46 -11.34 -1.21
CA ALA A 342 4.11 -12.34 -2.05
C ALA A 342 4.62 -11.74 -3.35
N VAL A 343 5.66 -12.33 -3.90
CA VAL A 343 6.10 -12.12 -5.27
C VAL A 343 6.10 -13.48 -5.97
N ASN A 344 5.45 -13.56 -7.13
CA ASN A 344 5.35 -14.77 -7.91
C ASN A 344 5.89 -14.54 -9.33
N LEU A 345 6.69 -15.46 -9.85
CA LEU A 345 7.13 -15.53 -11.24
C LEU A 345 7.02 -16.98 -11.72
N GLY A 346 6.21 -17.19 -12.75
CA GLY A 346 5.92 -18.52 -13.30
C GLY A 346 4.62 -19.11 -12.76
N ASP A 347 4.56 -20.44 -12.73
CA ASP A 347 3.38 -21.24 -12.36
C ASP A 347 3.47 -21.93 -10.99
N SER A 348 4.62 -21.83 -10.33
CA SER A 348 4.72 -21.91 -8.87
C SER A 348 3.72 -20.96 -8.21
N GLY A 349 3.30 -21.26 -6.98
CA GLY A 349 2.30 -20.41 -6.33
C GLY A 349 1.87 -20.85 -4.95
N PHE A 350 0.91 -20.11 -4.39
CA PHE A 350 0.31 -20.42 -3.10
C PHE A 350 -1.22 -20.41 -3.12
N LEU A 351 -1.76 -21.13 -2.14
CA LEU A 351 -3.18 -21.32 -1.90
C LEU A 351 -3.46 -20.99 -0.43
N ILE A 352 -4.58 -20.33 -0.17
CA ILE A 352 -5.11 -20.16 1.18
C ILE A 352 -6.37 -20.99 1.29
N ILE A 353 -6.36 -21.93 2.24
CA ILE A 353 -7.52 -22.73 2.62
C ILE A 353 -8.04 -22.19 3.95
N ARG A 354 -9.32 -21.84 3.97
CA ARG A 354 -9.98 -21.19 5.11
C ARG A 354 -11.26 -21.93 5.48
N ASP A 355 -11.60 -21.94 6.77
CA ASP A 355 -12.90 -22.42 7.24
C ASP A 355 -14.01 -21.40 6.91
N LYS A 356 -15.19 -21.86 6.47
CA LYS A 356 -16.31 -21.03 6.04
C LYS A 356 -16.84 -20.09 7.13
N LYS A 357 -16.62 -20.41 8.41
CA LYS A 357 -16.95 -19.52 9.52
C LYS A 357 -16.06 -18.28 9.57
N SER A 358 -14.77 -18.40 9.25
CA SER A 358 -13.85 -17.24 9.14
C SER A 358 -14.09 -16.48 7.83
N ASP A 359 -14.47 -17.17 6.75
CA ASP A 359 -14.62 -16.52 5.45
C ASP A 359 -15.70 -15.44 5.36
N LEU A 360 -16.79 -15.54 6.13
CA LEU A 360 -17.82 -14.49 6.18
C LEU A 360 -17.22 -13.12 6.54
N LYS A 361 -16.30 -13.07 7.51
CA LYS A 361 -15.64 -11.82 7.92
C LYS A 361 -14.69 -11.26 6.85
N THR A 362 -14.04 -12.13 6.08
CA THR A 362 -13.21 -11.69 4.96
C THR A 362 -14.02 -11.32 3.73
N ALA A 363 -15.12 -12.02 3.44
CA ALA A 363 -16.03 -11.70 2.35
C ALA A 363 -16.68 -10.32 2.57
N GLU A 364 -17.04 -9.98 3.82
CA GLU A 364 -17.45 -8.64 4.22
C GLU A 364 -16.36 -7.60 3.93
N LYS A 365 -15.10 -7.87 4.28
CA LYS A 365 -13.95 -6.97 3.98
C LYS A 365 -13.64 -6.84 2.49
N ARG A 366 -13.90 -7.87 1.68
CA ARG A 366 -13.67 -7.88 0.22
C ARG A 366 -14.86 -7.37 -0.59
N GLY A 367 -16.02 -7.14 0.05
CA GLY A 367 -17.25 -6.70 -0.62
C GLY A 367 -17.91 -7.77 -1.51
N THR A 368 -17.53 -9.04 -1.36
CA THR A 368 -18.00 -10.16 -2.20
C THR A 368 -18.94 -11.07 -1.41
N LEU A 369 -20.17 -10.60 -1.17
CA LEU A 369 -21.26 -11.44 -0.64
C LEU A 369 -22.14 -11.92 -1.79
N ASP A 370 -21.66 -12.90 -2.56
CA ASP A 370 -22.57 -13.72 -3.36
C ASP A 370 -23.14 -14.83 -2.46
N GLY A 371 -24.42 -15.14 -2.58
CA GLY A 371 -25.17 -15.99 -1.64
C GLY A 371 -24.72 -17.46 -1.54
N SER A 372 -23.55 -17.84 -2.03
CA SER A 372 -23.02 -19.22 -2.02
C SER A 372 -22.62 -19.74 -0.62
N LEU A 373 -22.51 -18.85 0.39
CA LEU A 373 -22.11 -19.18 1.77
C LEU A 373 -23.27 -19.63 2.69
N MET A 374 -24.53 -19.63 2.21
CA MET A 374 -25.74 -19.71 3.06
C MET A 374 -26.21 -21.13 3.50
N ARG A 375 -25.49 -22.22 3.20
CA ARG A 375 -25.95 -23.57 3.61
C ARG A 375 -25.49 -23.92 5.04
N LYS A 376 -26.44 -23.92 6.01
CA LYS A 376 -26.21 -24.31 7.42
C LYS A 376 -25.66 -25.73 7.57
N MET A 377 -24.50 -25.87 8.23
CA MET A 377 -23.97 -27.16 8.72
C MET A 377 -24.65 -27.54 10.05
N LYS A 378 -25.14 -28.78 10.16
CA LYS A 378 -25.79 -29.28 11.39
C LYS A 378 -24.85 -30.05 12.33
N ASN A 379 -23.81 -30.73 11.82
CA ASN A 379 -22.86 -31.48 12.66
C ASN A 379 -21.45 -31.52 12.02
N ARG A 380 -20.40 -31.22 12.77
CA ARG A 380 -19.04 -30.96 12.23
C ARG A 380 -18.28 -32.25 11.87
N ASP A 381 -18.50 -33.32 12.62
CA ASP A 381 -17.69 -34.54 12.52
C ASP A 381 -18.31 -35.60 11.58
N THR A 382 -19.60 -35.48 11.26
CA THR A 382 -20.35 -36.46 10.45
C THR A 382 -20.76 -35.95 9.08
N ASP A 383 -20.66 -34.64 8.83
CA ASP A 383 -21.16 -34.02 7.61
C ASP A 383 -20.02 -33.91 6.58
N LEU A 384 -19.58 -35.05 6.03
CA LEU A 384 -18.64 -35.08 4.91
C LEU A 384 -19.38 -34.75 3.60
N THR A 385 -18.68 -34.20 2.61
CA THR A 385 -19.23 -34.17 1.23
C THR A 385 -19.30 -35.60 0.68
N PRO A 386 -20.08 -35.87 -0.38
CA PRO A 386 -20.09 -37.18 -1.06
C PRO A 386 -18.71 -37.68 -1.52
N ALA A 387 -17.71 -36.79 -1.58
CA ALA A 387 -16.31 -37.10 -1.89
C ALA A 387 -15.41 -37.28 -0.64
N GLY A 388 -15.99 -37.46 0.55
CA GLY A 388 -15.24 -37.70 1.80
C GLY A 388 -14.50 -36.48 2.37
N ARG A 389 -14.77 -35.26 1.87
CA ARG A 389 -14.08 -34.03 2.33
C ARG A 389 -14.76 -33.48 3.58
N ARG A 390 -13.97 -32.99 4.55
CA ARG A 390 -14.49 -32.19 5.68
C ARG A 390 -15.32 -31.02 5.14
N LYS A 391 -16.64 -30.98 5.38
CA LYS A 391 -17.41 -29.76 5.12
C LYS A 391 -16.93 -28.70 6.09
N GLY A 392 -16.49 -27.56 5.57
CA GLY A 392 -16.02 -26.44 6.39
C GLY A 392 -14.92 -25.65 5.70
N ALA A 393 -13.95 -26.30 5.06
CA ALA A 393 -12.85 -25.60 4.41
C ALA A 393 -13.09 -25.36 2.91
N HIS A 394 -12.71 -24.20 2.39
CA HIS A 394 -12.65 -23.89 0.96
C HIS A 394 -11.36 -23.13 0.63
N VAL A 395 -11.06 -23.07 -0.67
CA VAL A 395 -9.98 -22.22 -1.18
C VAL A 395 -10.47 -20.78 -1.16
N SER A 396 -9.93 -19.95 -0.28
CA SER A 396 -10.26 -18.52 -0.19
C SER A 396 -9.40 -17.66 -1.12
N TYR A 397 -8.25 -18.19 -1.55
CA TYR A 397 -7.34 -17.54 -2.49
C TYR A 397 -6.44 -18.55 -3.20
N ARG A 398 -6.15 -18.30 -4.47
CA ARG A 398 -5.12 -18.96 -5.28
C ARG A 398 -4.32 -17.88 -6.00
N SER A 399 -2.99 -17.94 -5.93
CA SER A 399 -2.13 -17.01 -6.67
C SER A 399 -2.30 -17.19 -8.19
N PRO A 400 -2.24 -16.11 -8.98
CA PRO A 400 -2.21 -16.21 -10.43
C PRO A 400 -0.90 -16.88 -10.90
N GLN A 401 -1.01 -17.66 -11.98
CA GLN A 401 0.12 -18.24 -12.70
C GLN A 401 0.51 -17.33 -13.88
N GLN A 402 1.80 -17.28 -14.21
CA GLN A 402 2.34 -16.55 -15.36
C GLN A 402 2.90 -17.54 -16.36
N LEU A 403 2.26 -17.61 -17.53
CA LEU A 403 2.62 -18.48 -18.65
C LEU A 403 2.71 -17.65 -19.93
N HIS A 404 3.69 -17.90 -20.78
CA HIS A 404 3.74 -17.37 -22.15
C HIS A 404 2.72 -18.07 -23.05
N TYR A 405 2.65 -19.39 -22.89
CA TYR A 405 1.69 -20.29 -23.54
C TYR A 405 1.63 -21.60 -22.72
N PHE A 406 0.87 -22.58 -23.19
CA PHE A 406 0.67 -23.85 -22.49
C PHE A 406 2.02 -24.51 -22.12
N ASN A 407 2.20 -24.83 -20.83
CA ASN A 407 3.41 -25.42 -20.25
C ASN A 407 4.72 -24.64 -20.50
N CYS A 408 4.64 -23.31 -20.66
CA CYS A 408 5.80 -22.44 -20.74
C CYS A 408 5.67 -21.30 -19.71
N PRO A 409 6.08 -21.54 -18.45
CA PRO A 409 6.02 -20.51 -17.41
C PRO A 409 7.07 -19.44 -17.62
N PHE A 410 6.81 -18.28 -17.01
CA PHE A 410 7.81 -17.23 -16.82
C PHE A 410 8.90 -17.74 -15.87
N GLN A 411 10.16 -17.47 -16.18
CA GLN A 411 11.32 -18.06 -15.49
C GLN A 411 12.43 -17.03 -15.31
N LEU A 412 13.06 -17.07 -14.14
CA LEU A 412 14.37 -16.45 -13.95
C LEU A 412 15.43 -17.42 -14.47
N GLY A 413 16.47 -16.91 -15.10
CA GLY A 413 17.55 -17.77 -15.58
C GLY A 413 18.84 -17.03 -15.86
N TYR A 414 19.87 -17.81 -16.12
CA TYR A 414 21.14 -17.34 -16.64
C TYR A 414 21.67 -18.36 -17.65
N TYR A 415 22.12 -17.86 -18.79
CA TYR A 415 22.70 -18.65 -19.86
C TYR A 415 23.75 -17.81 -20.59
N VAL A 416 24.82 -18.47 -21.04
CA VAL A 416 25.82 -17.84 -21.90
C VAL A 416 25.47 -18.17 -23.35
N PRO A 417 25.06 -17.20 -24.18
CA PRO A 417 24.70 -17.45 -25.57
C PRO A 417 25.82 -18.13 -26.35
N GLY A 418 25.49 -19.19 -27.07
CA GLY A 418 26.38 -19.77 -28.09
C GLY A 418 26.45 -18.88 -29.34
N PRO A 419 27.40 -19.14 -30.26
CA PRO A 419 27.57 -18.37 -31.50
C PRO A 419 26.35 -18.40 -32.44
N ASP A 420 25.41 -19.33 -32.21
CA ASP A 420 24.25 -19.56 -33.06
C ASP A 420 23.00 -18.74 -32.65
N ILE A 421 23.06 -17.96 -31.56
CA ILE A 421 21.96 -17.09 -31.14
C ILE A 421 22.14 -15.72 -31.80
N PRO A 422 21.22 -15.27 -32.70
CA PRO A 422 21.35 -13.99 -33.38
C PRO A 422 21.36 -12.83 -32.38
N ASP A 423 22.28 -11.88 -32.57
CA ASP A 423 22.28 -10.61 -31.83
C ASP A 423 20.92 -9.91 -32.01
N GLY A 424 20.20 -9.70 -30.90
CA GLY A 424 18.92 -8.99 -30.87
C GLY A 424 17.68 -9.82 -30.52
N SER A 425 17.81 -11.09 -30.14
CA SER A 425 16.66 -11.98 -29.78
C SER A 425 15.90 -11.61 -28.49
N GLY A 426 16.15 -10.44 -27.88
CA GLY A 426 15.59 -10.06 -26.59
C GLY A 426 16.19 -10.84 -25.40
N PRO A 427 15.82 -10.49 -24.15
CA PRO A 427 16.26 -11.26 -22.99
C PRO A 427 15.67 -12.67 -23.02
N LEU A 428 16.51 -13.70 -22.83
CA LEU A 428 16.11 -15.11 -22.85
C LEU A 428 15.25 -15.51 -21.65
N PHE A 429 15.34 -14.75 -20.55
CA PHE A 429 14.66 -14.99 -19.29
C PHE A 429 14.07 -13.69 -18.75
N GLU A 430 13.03 -13.82 -17.94
CA GLU A 430 12.45 -12.70 -17.22
C GLU A 430 13.36 -12.22 -16.08
N THR A 431 13.04 -11.02 -15.61
CA THR A 431 13.66 -10.39 -14.46
C THR A 431 12.67 -10.32 -13.30
N PRO A 432 13.13 -10.13 -12.04
CA PRO A 432 12.25 -9.92 -10.90
C PRO A 432 11.26 -8.75 -11.06
N ARG A 433 11.48 -7.84 -12.01
CA ARG A 433 10.56 -6.72 -12.30
C ARG A 433 9.25 -7.16 -12.96
N GLU A 434 9.25 -8.32 -13.62
CA GLU A 434 8.09 -8.89 -14.32
C GLU A 434 7.27 -9.81 -13.40
N ALA A 435 7.75 -10.05 -12.18
CA ALA A 435 7.05 -10.84 -11.19
C ALA A 435 5.80 -10.11 -10.66
N VAL A 436 4.74 -10.89 -10.40
CA VAL A 436 3.48 -10.37 -9.85
C VAL A 436 3.61 -10.23 -8.34
N ASN A 437 3.43 -9.00 -7.86
CA ASN A 437 3.40 -8.69 -6.43
C ASN A 437 1.97 -8.74 -5.89
N LEU A 438 1.76 -9.53 -4.85
CA LEU A 438 0.46 -9.86 -4.28
C LEU A 438 0.42 -9.44 -2.81
N ARG A 439 -0.75 -8.96 -2.37
CA ARG A 439 -1.06 -8.68 -0.98
C ARG A 439 -2.40 -9.30 -0.66
N VAL A 440 -2.42 -10.25 0.28
CA VAL A 440 -3.61 -11.06 0.57
C VAL A 440 -3.88 -11.08 2.08
N PRO A 441 -5.06 -10.65 2.55
CA PRO A 441 -5.38 -10.70 3.97
C PRO A 441 -5.58 -12.14 4.45
N VAL A 442 -5.08 -12.42 5.65
CA VAL A 442 -5.15 -13.73 6.32
C VAL A 442 -5.86 -13.66 7.66
N GLU A 443 -6.41 -14.79 8.10
CA GLU A 443 -7.12 -14.95 9.36
C GLU A 443 -6.57 -16.12 10.18
N ASP A 444 -6.82 -16.07 11.49
CA ASP A 444 -6.47 -17.15 12.41
C ASP A 444 -7.07 -18.48 11.93
N GLY A 445 -6.26 -19.53 11.92
CA GLY A 445 -6.64 -20.85 11.42
C GLY A 445 -6.46 -21.04 9.91
N ASP A 446 -6.04 -20.02 9.15
CA ASP A 446 -5.72 -20.19 7.73
C ASP A 446 -4.61 -21.22 7.50
N LEU A 447 -4.84 -22.10 6.53
CA LEU A 447 -3.83 -23.01 6.01
C LEU A 447 -3.29 -22.43 4.71
N ILE A 448 -2.02 -22.03 4.75
CA ILE A 448 -1.30 -21.49 3.60
C ILE A 448 -0.45 -22.64 3.02
N ILE A 449 -0.67 -22.96 1.76
CA ILE A 449 0.08 -23.98 1.02
C ILE A 449 0.86 -23.24 -0.07
N LEU A 450 2.18 -23.32 -0.04
CA LEU A 450 3.07 -22.81 -1.08
C LEU A 450 3.71 -24.03 -1.77
N ALA A 451 3.64 -24.11 -3.09
CA ALA A 451 4.13 -25.26 -3.83
C ALA A 451 4.50 -24.92 -5.29
N THR A 452 5.27 -25.80 -5.89
CA THR A 452 5.55 -25.87 -7.33
C THR A 452 4.36 -26.50 -8.09
N ASP A 453 4.37 -26.40 -9.41
CA ASP A 453 3.35 -26.92 -10.32
C ASP A 453 3.09 -28.43 -10.15
N GLY A 454 4.12 -29.22 -9.81
CA GLY A 454 4.03 -30.66 -9.59
C GLY A 454 2.99 -31.07 -8.54
N LEU A 455 2.71 -30.22 -7.54
CA LEU A 455 1.60 -30.45 -6.59
C LEU A 455 0.25 -30.02 -7.16
N PHE A 456 0.20 -28.90 -7.89
CA PHE A 456 -1.06 -28.31 -8.36
C PHE A 456 -1.64 -29.03 -9.58
N ASP A 457 -0.81 -29.68 -10.39
CA ASP A 457 -1.23 -30.38 -11.62
C ASP A 457 -1.58 -31.85 -11.36
N ASN A 458 -0.89 -32.52 -10.45
CA ASN A 458 -1.09 -33.95 -10.17
C ASN A 458 -2.21 -34.22 -9.16
N VAL A 459 -2.66 -33.19 -8.41
CA VAL A 459 -3.82 -33.30 -7.54
C VAL A 459 -5.07 -32.90 -8.32
N VAL A 460 -5.69 -33.87 -8.99
CA VAL A 460 -6.97 -33.68 -9.70
C VAL A 460 -8.06 -33.28 -8.69
N TRP A 461 -8.28 -31.98 -8.53
CA TRP A 461 -9.47 -31.48 -7.85
C TRP A 461 -10.62 -31.55 -8.84
N ARG A 462 -11.34 -32.68 -8.87
CA ARG A 462 -12.59 -32.80 -9.63
C ARG A 462 -13.49 -31.60 -9.29
N SER A 463 -13.64 -30.68 -10.23
CA SER A 463 -14.77 -29.75 -10.28
C SER A 463 -16.05 -30.59 -10.31
N PRO A 464 -17.13 -30.20 -9.61
CA PRO A 464 -18.40 -30.86 -9.77
C PRO A 464 -18.77 -30.75 -11.25
N SER A 465 -18.93 -31.91 -11.90
CA SER A 465 -19.48 -32.00 -13.25
C SER A 465 -20.75 -31.15 -13.30
N ARG A 466 -20.77 -30.15 -14.19
CA ARG A 466 -22.03 -29.57 -14.64
C ARG A 466 -22.81 -30.72 -15.25
N ASN A 467 -23.84 -31.20 -14.57
CA ASN A 467 -24.88 -31.99 -15.18
C ASN A 467 -25.46 -31.15 -16.30
N VAL A 468 -25.08 -31.46 -17.54
CA VAL A 468 -25.84 -31.07 -18.72
C VAL A 468 -27.02 -32.03 -18.74
N PRO A 469 -28.27 -31.56 -18.62
CA PRO A 469 -29.43 -32.43 -18.82
C PRO A 469 -29.43 -32.88 -20.29
N SER A 470 -29.79 -34.16 -20.47
CA SER A 470 -29.94 -34.90 -21.73
C SER A 470 -30.64 -34.14 -22.84
#